data_AF-A0A2E5DDX8-F1
#
_entry.id   AF-A0A2E5DDX8-F1
#
_cell.length_a   1.000
_cell.length_b   1.000
_cell.length_c   1.000
_cell.angle_alpha   90.00
_cell.angle_beta   90.00
_cell.angle_gamma   90.00
#
_symmetry.space_group_name_H-M   'P 1'
#
loop_
_entity.id
_entity.type
_entity.pdbx_description
1 polymer ?
#
loop_
_entity_poly.entity_id
_entity_poly.type
_entity_poly.pdbx_seq_one_letter_code
_entity_poly.pdbx_strand_id
1 'polypeptide(L)'
;MKFGLRYCNTGRFIDPDRAVELIVAAEEAGFDSAWTVEHTVIPEFHESKYPYSKDGRMAGDRYDLPLPDPLIWMAYVAAHTTRIKL
;
A
#
# COMPACT_ATOMS: atom_id res chain seq x y z
N MET A 1 -17.00 16.57 -4.93
CA MET A 1 -16.63 15.15 -5.16
C MET A 1 -15.38 14.86 -4.34
N LYS A 2 -15.23 13.65 -3.78
CA LYS A 2 -14.06 13.28 -2.94
C LYS A 2 -13.24 12.21 -3.67
N PHE A 3 -11.93 12.38 -3.71
CA PHE A 3 -10.99 11.46 -4.35
C PHE A 3 -10.02 10.89 -3.32
N GLY A 4 -9.59 9.64 -3.51
CA GLY A 4 -8.64 8.98 -2.62
C GLY A 4 -7.54 8.23 -3.37
N LEU A 5 -6.40 8.09 -2.72
CA LEU A 5 -5.25 7.30 -3.21
C LEU A 5 -5.29 5.89 -2.62
N ARG A 6 -4.87 4.90 -3.40
CA ARG A 6 -4.80 3.48 -2.99
C ARG A 6 -3.40 2.93 -3.19
N TYR A 7 -3.06 1.88 -2.44
CA TYR A 7 -1.77 1.19 -2.47
C TYR A 7 -0.58 2.06 -2.01
N CYS A 8 -0.81 2.93 -1.02
CA CYS A 8 0.15 3.95 -0.62
C CYS A 8 1.39 3.41 0.12
N ASN A 9 1.36 2.19 0.64
CA ASN A 9 2.50 1.54 1.34
C ASN A 9 3.20 0.50 0.46
N THR A 10 3.10 0.58 -0.87
CA THR A 10 3.68 -0.41 -1.78
C THR A 10 4.78 0.19 -2.67
N GLY A 11 5.60 -0.67 -3.27
CA GLY A 11 6.60 -0.25 -4.25
C GLY A 11 7.62 0.73 -3.66
N ARG A 12 7.73 1.94 -4.24
CA ARG A 12 8.68 2.96 -3.76
C ARG A 12 8.31 3.57 -2.41
N PHE A 13 7.06 3.42 -1.97
CA PHE A 13 6.55 4.06 -0.75
C PHE A 13 6.69 3.17 0.49
N ILE A 14 7.42 2.06 0.37
CA ILE A 14 7.97 1.33 1.52
C ILE A 14 9.11 2.11 2.19
N ASP A 15 9.73 3.01 1.44
CA ASP A 15 10.74 3.94 1.94
C ASP A 15 10.04 5.09 2.69
N PRO A 16 10.46 5.39 3.93
CA PRO A 16 9.76 6.35 4.78
C PRO A 16 9.77 7.77 4.22
N ASP A 17 10.88 8.22 3.63
CA ASP A 17 10.98 9.57 3.08
C ASP A 17 10.04 9.73 1.88
N ARG A 18 9.97 8.70 1.02
CA ARG A 18 9.04 8.69 -0.12
C ARG A 18 7.58 8.55 0.31
N ALA A 19 7.31 7.86 1.42
CA ALA A 19 5.96 7.77 1.99
C ALA A 19 5.47 9.14 2.46
N VAL A 20 6.34 9.91 3.13
CA VAL A 20 6.05 11.29 3.55
C VAL A 20 5.85 12.19 2.34
N GLU A 21 6.74 12.11 1.33
CA GLU A 21 6.60 12.87 0.08
C GLU A 21 5.24 12.63 -0.58
N LEU A 22 4.82 11.36 -0.68
CA LEU A 22 3.52 10.99 -1.25
C LEU A 22 2.35 11.62 -0.49
N ILE A 23 2.33 11.47 0.85
CA ILE A 23 1.16 11.87 1.62
C ILE A 23 1.00 13.38 1.69
N VAL A 24 2.11 14.11 1.78
CA VAL A 24 2.11 15.58 1.82
C VAL A 24 1.60 16.12 0.48
N ALA A 25 2.15 15.60 -0.63
CA ALA A 25 1.68 15.98 -1.97
C ALA A 25 0.20 15.63 -2.19
N ALA A 26 -0.28 14.52 -1.63
CA ALA A 26 -1.69 14.13 -1.71
C ALA A 26 -2.61 15.10 -0.96
N GLU A 27 -2.21 15.51 0.25
CA GLU A 27 -2.96 16.49 1.04
C GLU A 27 -2.99 17.87 0.36
N GLU A 28 -1.85 18.33 -0.16
CA GLU A 28 -1.72 19.59 -0.90
C GLU A 28 -2.55 19.60 -2.19
N ALA A 29 -2.57 18.47 -2.91
CA ALA A 29 -3.38 18.29 -4.11
C ALA A 29 -4.89 18.16 -3.82
N GLY A 30 -5.29 18.06 -2.55
CA GLY A 30 -6.70 18.06 -2.15
C GLY A 30 -7.39 16.70 -2.14
N PHE A 31 -6.64 15.59 -2.05
CA PHE A 31 -7.24 14.27 -1.83
C PHE A 31 -7.91 14.19 -0.44
N ASP A 32 -9.03 13.46 -0.35
CA ASP A 32 -9.78 13.28 0.92
C ASP A 32 -9.19 12.16 1.78
N SER A 33 -8.61 11.13 1.15
CA SER A 33 -8.10 9.94 1.85
C SER A 33 -6.95 9.25 1.12
N ALA A 34 -6.10 8.55 1.86
CA ALA A 34 -5.06 7.67 1.36
C ALA A 34 -5.20 6.29 2.03
N TRP A 35 -5.10 5.22 1.24
CA TRP A 35 -5.37 3.87 1.69
C TRP A 35 -4.13 2.98 1.51
N THR A 36 -3.78 2.27 2.56
CA THR A 36 -2.77 1.22 2.57
C THR A 36 -3.37 -0.13 2.21
N VAL A 37 -2.51 -1.10 1.92
CA VAL A 37 -2.90 -2.51 1.77
C VAL A 37 -2.06 -3.40 2.67
N GLU A 38 -2.57 -4.58 2.94
CA GLU A 38 -1.99 -5.53 3.89
C GLU A 38 -2.03 -6.93 3.28
N HIS A 39 -0.96 -7.68 3.47
CA HIS A 39 -0.89 -9.13 3.35
C HIS A 39 0.13 -9.62 4.38
N THR A 40 -0.32 -10.03 5.56
CA THR A 40 0.55 -10.56 6.62
C THR A 40 1.26 -11.85 6.19
N VAL A 41 0.61 -12.64 5.32
CA VAL A 41 1.15 -13.89 4.76
C VAL A 41 0.75 -14.00 3.30
N ILE A 42 1.71 -14.33 2.45
CA ILE A 42 1.48 -14.73 1.06
C ILE A 42 1.95 -16.20 0.93
N PRO A 43 1.03 -17.15 0.70
CA PRO A 43 1.42 -18.55 0.55
C PRO A 43 2.26 -18.75 -0.71
N GLU A 44 3.51 -19.20 -0.55
CA GLU A 44 4.37 -19.60 -1.68
C GLU A 44 3.80 -20.82 -2.42
N PHE A 45 3.25 -21.76 -1.64
CA PHE A 45 2.62 -22.97 -2.14
C PHE A 45 1.15 -22.98 -1.78
N HIS A 46 0.32 -23.27 -2.78
CA HIS A 46 -1.13 -23.41 -2.64
C HIS A 46 -1.64 -24.49 -3.61
N GLU A 47 -2.61 -25.29 -3.17
CA GLU A 47 -3.26 -26.30 -4.03
C GLU A 47 -4.29 -25.65 -4.97
N SER A 48 -4.98 -24.61 -4.49
CA SER A 48 -5.93 -23.84 -5.28
C SER A 48 -5.19 -23.01 -6.32
N LYS A 49 -5.58 -23.12 -7.59
CA LYS A 49 -4.98 -22.34 -8.68
C LYS A 49 -5.55 -20.92 -8.71
N TYR A 50 -4.68 -19.93 -8.81
CA TYR A 50 -5.07 -18.54 -9.01
C TYR A 50 -5.83 -18.40 -10.35
N PRO A 51 -7.11 -17.95 -10.34
CA PRO A 51 -8.00 -18.05 -11.50
C PRO A 51 -7.60 -17.12 -12.66
N TYR A 52 -6.75 -16.14 -12.39
CA TYR A 52 -6.32 -15.13 -13.36
C TYR A 52 -4.90 -15.38 -13.91
N SER A 53 -4.26 -16.52 -13.59
CA SER A 53 -2.98 -16.92 -14.17
C SER A 53 -3.07 -18.26 -14.91
N LYS A 54 -2.35 -18.39 -16.03
CA LYS A 54 -2.29 -19.63 -16.83
C LYS A 54 -1.62 -20.79 -16.08
N ASP A 55 -0.59 -20.49 -15.28
CA ASP A 55 0.11 -21.46 -14.44
C ASP A 55 -0.56 -21.65 -13.06
N GLY A 56 -1.61 -20.87 -12.78
CA GLY A 56 -2.30 -20.89 -11.49
C GLY A 56 -1.52 -20.27 -10.34
N ARG A 57 -0.41 -19.55 -10.60
CA ARG A 57 0.36 -18.83 -9.58
C ARG A 57 -0.11 -17.38 -9.45
N MET A 58 0.14 -16.77 -8.29
CA MET A 58 -0.12 -15.35 -8.09
C MET A 58 0.79 -14.51 -9.01
N ALA A 59 0.25 -13.42 -9.54
CA ALA A 59 0.98 -12.54 -10.45
C ALA A 59 2.27 -12.02 -9.81
N GLY A 60 3.39 -12.24 -10.50
CA GLY A 60 4.70 -11.69 -10.16
C GLY A 60 5.68 -12.68 -9.52
N ASP A 61 5.25 -13.89 -9.11
CA ASP A 61 6.10 -14.89 -8.42
C ASP A 61 6.93 -14.31 -7.25
N ARG A 62 6.45 -13.21 -6.65
CA ARG A 62 7.08 -12.56 -5.51
C ARG A 62 6.24 -12.83 -4.27
N TYR A 63 6.75 -13.72 -3.43
CA TYR A 63 6.14 -14.11 -2.17
C TYR A 63 6.80 -13.39 -0.98
N ASP A 64 7.89 -12.67 -1.24
CA ASP A 64 8.73 -11.92 -0.31
C ASP A 64 8.63 -10.40 -0.53
N LEU A 65 7.44 -9.92 -0.89
CA LEU A 65 7.22 -8.51 -1.14
C LEU A 65 7.37 -7.69 0.16
N PRO A 66 8.28 -6.70 0.22
CA PRO A 66 8.34 -5.79 1.35
C PRO A 66 7.02 -5.02 1.42
N LEU A 67 6.28 -5.22 2.50
CA LEU A 67 5.03 -4.55 2.76
C LEU A 67 5.03 -4.10 4.22
N PRO A 68 5.20 -2.79 4.48
CA PRO A 68 5.09 -2.25 5.84
C PRO A 68 3.70 -2.49 6.39
N ASP A 69 3.62 -2.82 7.69
CA ASP A 69 2.37 -2.88 8.42
C ASP A 69 1.60 -1.56 8.21
N PRO A 70 0.33 -1.62 7.79
CA PRO A 70 -0.46 -0.45 7.42
C PRO A 70 -0.67 0.48 8.60
N LEU A 71 -0.86 -0.03 9.81
CA LEU A 71 -1.09 0.81 10.98
C LEU A 71 0.18 1.58 11.35
N ILE A 72 1.34 0.94 11.24
CA ILE A 72 2.63 1.59 11.47
C ILE A 72 2.93 2.61 10.37
N TRP A 73 2.71 2.25 9.10
CA TRP A 73 2.90 3.17 7.98
C TRP A 73 1.97 4.39 8.09
N MET A 74 0.68 4.17 8.38
CA MET A 74 -0.30 5.25 8.57
C MET A 74 0.06 6.12 9.76
N ALA A 75 0.40 5.54 10.91
CA ALA A 75 0.82 6.30 12.08
C ALA A 75 2.05 7.18 11.80
N TYR A 76 3.01 6.65 11.03
CA TYR A 76 4.20 7.40 10.63
C TYR A 76 3.84 8.60 9.75
N VAL A 77 3.10 8.40 8.67
CA VAL A 77 2.76 9.49 7.73
C VAL A 77 1.72 10.46 8.29
N ALA A 78 0.88 10.03 9.24
CA ALA A 78 -0.07 10.90 9.95
C ALA A 78 0.63 12.05 10.67
N ALA A 79 1.85 11.85 11.16
CA ALA A 79 2.62 12.90 11.82
C ALA A 79 3.01 14.06 10.88
N HIS A 80 2.87 13.88 9.56
CA HIS A 80 3.26 14.86 8.53
C HIS A 80 2.06 15.51 7.82
N THR A 81 0.84 15.22 8.25
CA THR A 81 -0.39 15.73 7.62
C THR A 81 -1.41 16.15 8.68
N THR A 82 -2.41 16.93 8.27
CA THR A 82 -3.38 17.51 9.23
C THR A 82 -4.84 17.31 8.86
N ARG A 83 -5.14 16.89 7.63
CA ARG A 83 -6.49 16.85 7.06
C ARG A 83 -6.81 15.57 6.29
N ILE A 84 -5.86 15.02 5.55
CA ILE A 84 -6.07 13.81 4.75
C ILE A 84 -6.35 12.64 5.69
N LYS A 85 -7.34 11.81 5.35
CA LYS A 85 -7.69 10.62 6.14
C LYS A 85 -6.82 9.45 5.73
N LEU A 86 -6.47 8.61 6.70
CA LEU A 86 -5.74 7.38 6.53
C LEU A 86 -6.64 6.20 6.91
#